data_AF-A0A968CJ76-F1
#
_entry.id   AF-A0A968CJ76-F1
#
_cell.length_a   1.000
_cell.length_b   1.000
_cell.length_c   1.000
_cell.angle_alpha   90.00
_cell.angle_beta   90.00
_cell.angle_gamma   90.00
#
_symmetry.space_group_name_H-M   'P 1'
#
loop_
_entity.id
_entity.type
_entity.pdbx_description
1 polymer ?
#
loop_
_entity_poly.entity_id
_entity_poly.type
_entity_poly.pdbx_seq_one_letter_code
_entity_poly.pdbx_strand_id
1 'polypeptide(L)'
;MIKFHKIALLLICLSGLQAQNVTQMEKQAQSLERQIKDEQQELDSLNVLLENQVARIDSIKGVSDSDKGKIRKLMSASLPISEQINKKQARIATLRKDLGKIQFQLAQRYSSIIDSLQQVEKSGSGKIKQADLNQEII
;
A
#
# COMPACT_ATOMS: atom_id res chain seq x y z
N MET A 1 46.77 5.10 -14.51
CA MET A 1 45.73 5.96 -13.91
C MET A 1 44.30 5.76 -14.44
N ILE A 2 44.09 5.23 -15.66
CA ILE A 2 42.76 5.17 -16.31
C ILE A 2 41.77 4.15 -15.67
N LYS A 3 42.25 3.16 -14.91
CA LYS A 3 41.39 2.09 -14.34
C LYS A 3 40.53 2.54 -13.15
N PHE A 4 40.99 3.50 -12.34
CA PHE A 4 40.24 3.99 -11.17
C PHE A 4 39.01 4.83 -11.55
N HIS A 5 39.11 5.63 -12.61
CA HIS A 5 37.99 6.44 -13.08
C HIS A 5 36.83 5.58 -13.61
N LYS A 6 37.12 4.47 -14.29
CA LYS A 6 36.07 3.56 -14.78
C LYS A 6 35.33 2.84 -13.64
N ILE A 7 36.00 2.55 -12.54
CA ILE A 7 35.41 1.91 -11.35
C ILE A 7 34.54 2.91 -10.57
N ALA A 8 35.01 4.15 -10.38
CA ALA A 8 34.23 5.20 -9.73
C ALA A 8 32.96 5.58 -10.53
N LEU A 9 33.06 5.68 -11.86
CA LEU A 9 31.91 5.96 -12.72
C LEU A 9 30.86 4.82 -12.68
N LEU A 10 31.31 3.56 -12.61
CA LEU A 10 30.43 2.39 -12.53
C LEU A 10 29.71 2.31 -11.17
N LEU A 11 30.39 2.67 -10.07
CA LEU A 11 29.82 2.76 -8.72
C LEU A 11 28.71 3.82 -8.61
N ILE A 12 28.85 4.94 -9.33
CA ILE A 12 27.82 5.99 -9.42
C ILE A 12 26.61 5.51 -10.25
N CYS A 13 26.84 4.73 -11.31
CA CYS A 13 25.75 4.15 -12.10
C CYS A 13 24.93 3.08 -11.35
N LEU A 14 25.59 2.22 -10.55
CA LEU A 14 24.92 1.17 -9.77
C LEU A 14 24.12 1.73 -8.59
N SER A 15 24.64 2.76 -7.91
CA SER A 15 23.89 3.48 -6.87
C SER A 15 22.69 4.25 -7.46
N GLY A 16 22.83 4.81 -8.67
CA GLY A 16 21.71 5.43 -9.41
C GLY A 16 20.59 4.46 -9.79
N LEU A 17 20.92 3.23 -10.22
CA LEU A 17 19.95 2.18 -10.56
C LEU A 17 19.21 1.64 -9.33
N GLN A 18 19.91 1.41 -8.22
CA GLN A 18 19.29 0.96 -6.96
C GLN A 18 18.41 2.06 -6.34
N ALA A 19 18.85 3.33 -6.39
CA ALA A 19 18.06 4.47 -5.92
C ALA A 19 16.78 4.68 -6.75
N GLN A 20 16.83 4.46 -8.07
CA GLN A 20 15.64 4.52 -8.92
C GLN A 20 14.62 3.43 -8.57
N ASN A 21 15.09 2.20 -8.28
CA ASN A 21 14.21 1.10 -7.90
C ASN A 21 13.49 1.36 -6.57
N VAL A 22 14.24 1.79 -5.54
CA VAL A 22 13.68 2.18 -4.22
C VAL A 22 12.67 3.31 -4.36
N THR A 23 13.02 4.39 -5.07
CA THR A 23 12.12 5.53 -5.31
C THR A 23 10.82 5.08 -6.00
N GLN A 24 10.89 4.13 -6.93
CA GLN A 24 9.70 3.60 -7.59
C GLN A 24 8.80 2.81 -6.63
N MET A 25 9.37 1.97 -5.77
CA MET A 25 8.61 1.25 -4.75
C MET A 25 7.98 2.19 -3.72
N GLU A 26 8.67 3.26 -3.32
CA GLU A 26 8.09 4.29 -2.44
C GLU A 26 6.89 4.98 -3.10
N LYS A 27 7.01 5.33 -4.38
CA LYS A 27 5.89 5.89 -5.15
C LYS A 27 4.72 4.90 -5.24
N GLN A 28 5.01 3.61 -5.41
CA GLN A 28 3.98 2.58 -5.40
C GLN A 28 3.30 2.46 -4.02
N ALA A 29 4.06 2.46 -2.93
CA ALA A 29 3.53 2.44 -1.58
C ALA A 29 2.62 3.66 -1.32
N GLN A 30 3.07 4.87 -1.66
CA GLN A 30 2.27 6.09 -1.54
C GLN A 30 1.00 6.04 -2.41
N SER A 31 1.07 5.44 -3.61
CA SER A 31 -0.10 5.25 -4.46
C SER A 31 -1.12 4.30 -3.83
N LEU A 32 -0.65 3.19 -3.24
CA LEU A 32 -1.53 2.24 -2.54
C LEU A 32 -2.16 2.87 -1.30
N GLU A 33 -1.42 3.67 -0.53
CA GLU A 33 -1.96 4.41 0.62
C GLU A 33 -3.08 5.36 0.22
N ARG A 34 -2.90 6.08 -0.90
CA ARG A 34 -3.96 6.95 -1.46
C ARG A 34 -5.18 6.15 -1.87
N GLN A 35 -4.99 5.06 -2.62
CA GLN A 35 -6.10 4.18 -3.01
C GLN A 35 -6.86 3.61 -1.81
N ILE A 36 -6.15 3.20 -0.75
CA ILE A 36 -6.78 2.73 0.50
C ILE A 36 -7.62 3.85 1.12
N LYS A 37 -7.07 5.08 1.17
CA LYS A 37 -7.79 6.23 1.72
C LYS A 37 -9.05 6.55 0.94
N ASP A 38 -8.96 6.56 -0.39
CA ASP A 38 -10.10 6.87 -1.27
C ASP A 38 -11.20 5.80 -1.10
N GLU A 39 -10.83 4.51 -1.13
CA GLU A 39 -11.77 3.40 -0.90
C GLU A 39 -12.40 3.45 0.51
N GLN A 40 -11.63 3.86 1.53
CA GLN A 40 -12.13 4.02 2.90
C GLN A 40 -13.17 5.15 2.99
N GLN A 41 -12.93 6.29 2.34
CA GLN A 41 -13.88 7.40 2.29
C GLN A 41 -15.20 7.01 1.62
N GLU A 42 -15.12 6.26 0.51
CA GLU A 42 -16.32 5.76 -0.16
C GLU A 42 -17.05 4.70 0.69
N LEU A 43 -16.31 3.82 1.38
CA LEU A 43 -16.88 2.86 2.32
C LEU A 43 -17.64 3.55 3.45
N ASP A 44 -17.04 4.60 4.05
CA ASP A 44 -17.68 5.37 5.11
C ASP A 44 -18.99 6.03 4.61
N SER A 45 -18.97 6.55 3.39
CA SER A 45 -20.16 7.13 2.75
C SER A 45 -21.27 6.09 2.53
N LEU A 46 -20.93 4.87 2.12
CA LEU A 46 -21.89 3.77 1.97
C LEU A 46 -22.44 3.29 3.30
N ASN A 47 -21.61 3.23 4.36
CA ASN A 47 -22.06 2.86 5.70
C ASN A 47 -23.09 3.86 6.21
N VAL A 48 -22.82 5.18 6.09
CA VAL A 48 -23.78 6.23 6.44
C VAL A 48 -25.08 6.09 5.65
N LEU A 49 -25.00 5.77 4.35
CA LEU A 49 -26.20 5.55 3.54
C LEU A 49 -27.02 4.35 4.04
N LEU A 50 -26.35 3.24 4.39
CA LEU A 50 -27.00 2.04 4.91
C LEU A 50 -27.65 2.29 6.28
N GLU A 51 -26.93 2.95 7.19
CA GLU A 51 -27.45 3.35 8.51
C GLU A 51 -28.70 4.22 8.38
N ASN A 52 -28.68 5.18 7.45
CA ASN A 52 -29.85 6.00 7.15
C ASN A 52 -31.04 5.18 6.61
N GLN A 53 -30.80 4.14 5.81
CA GLN A 53 -31.88 3.25 5.37
C GLN A 53 -32.45 2.41 6.51
N VAL A 54 -31.59 1.90 7.40
CA VAL A 54 -32.01 1.16 8.60
C VAL A 54 -32.87 2.05 9.50
N ALA A 55 -32.43 3.28 9.79
CA ALA A 55 -33.19 4.24 10.58
C ALA A 55 -34.56 4.58 9.96
N ARG A 56 -34.63 4.68 8.62
CA ARG A 56 -35.90 4.87 7.90
C ARG A 56 -36.82 3.65 8.02
N ILE A 57 -36.29 2.44 7.94
CA ILE A 57 -37.08 1.22 8.12
C ILE A 57 -37.64 1.16 9.55
N ASP A 58 -36.82 1.45 10.55
CA ASP A 58 -37.21 1.36 11.96
C ASP A 58 -38.23 2.42 12.33
N SER A 59 -38.11 3.64 11.80
CA SER A 59 -39.14 4.67 11.98
C SER A 59 -40.48 4.28 11.37
N ILE A 60 -40.52 3.59 10.23
CA ILE A 60 -41.78 3.12 9.61
C ILE A 60 -42.38 1.96 10.41
N LYS A 61 -41.55 1.05 10.94
CA LYS A 61 -41.99 -0.06 11.79
C LYS A 61 -42.59 0.41 13.12
N GLY A 62 -42.12 1.54 13.66
CA GLY A 62 -42.59 2.09 14.93
C GLY A 62 -43.97 2.75 14.90
N VAL A 63 -44.61 2.87 13.74
CA VAL A 63 -45.94 3.49 13.59
C VAL A 63 -47.02 2.40 13.58
N SER A 64 -48.17 2.68 14.23
CA SER A 64 -49.31 1.75 14.39
C SER A 64 -49.82 1.12 13.09
N ASP A 65 -49.67 1.82 11.95
CA ASP A 65 -50.03 1.36 10.61
C ASP A 65 -48.77 1.25 9.72
N SER A 66 -47.83 0.37 10.08
CA SER A 66 -46.59 0.22 9.33
C SER A 66 -46.86 -0.21 7.87
N ASP A 67 -46.37 0.57 6.90
CA ASP A 67 -46.43 0.21 5.48
C ASP A 67 -45.39 -0.87 5.16
N LYS A 68 -45.83 -2.13 5.21
CA LYS A 68 -45.02 -3.31 4.89
C LYS A 68 -44.45 -3.27 3.47
N GLY A 69 -45.14 -2.64 2.52
CA GLY A 69 -44.69 -2.48 1.14
C GLY A 69 -43.51 -1.53 1.04
N LYS A 70 -43.58 -0.40 1.74
CA LYS A 70 -42.48 0.58 1.84
C LYS A 70 -41.26 0.00 2.56
N ILE A 71 -41.47 -0.77 3.64
CA ILE A 71 -40.39 -1.48 4.34
C ILE A 71 -39.67 -2.45 3.38
N ARG A 72 -40.41 -3.30 2.65
CA ARG A 72 -39.80 -4.23 1.68
C ARG A 72 -38.99 -3.51 0.61
N LYS A 73 -39.51 -2.41 0.06
CA LYS A 73 -38.79 -1.60 -0.94
C LYS A 73 -37.47 -1.06 -0.39
N LEU A 74 -37.45 -0.54 0.83
CA LEU A 74 -36.23 -0.05 1.48
C LEU A 74 -35.24 -1.19 1.75
N MET A 75 -35.71 -2.33 2.24
CA MET A 75 -34.85 -3.51 2.45
C MET A 75 -34.22 -3.99 1.13
N SER A 76 -35.01 -4.07 0.05
CA SER A 76 -34.48 -4.41 -1.28
C SER A 76 -33.47 -3.40 -1.79
N ALA A 77 -33.66 -2.11 -1.52
CA ALA A 77 -32.71 -1.05 -1.89
C ALA A 77 -31.43 -1.06 -1.03
N SER A 78 -31.45 -1.65 0.17
CA SER A 78 -30.29 -1.79 1.04
C SER A 78 -29.35 -2.93 0.61
N LEU A 79 -29.87 -3.98 -0.05
CA LEU A 79 -29.07 -5.11 -0.54
C LEU A 79 -27.88 -4.70 -1.44
N PRO A 80 -28.06 -3.90 -2.51
CA PRO A 80 -26.95 -3.49 -3.36
C PRO A 80 -25.93 -2.58 -2.64
N ILE A 81 -26.34 -1.86 -1.59
CA ILE A 81 -25.42 -1.05 -0.77
C ILE A 81 -24.54 -1.97 0.08
N SER A 82 -25.15 -2.97 0.72
CA SER A 82 -24.42 -3.97 1.50
C SER A 82 -23.43 -4.76 0.64
N GLU A 83 -23.82 -5.13 -0.59
CA GLU A 83 -22.90 -5.79 -1.53
C GLU A 83 -21.71 -4.89 -1.90
N GLN A 84 -21.93 -3.61 -2.14
CA GLN A 84 -20.85 -2.66 -2.43
C GLN A 84 -19.91 -2.46 -1.23
N ILE A 85 -20.45 -2.38 -0.01
CA ILE A 85 -19.66 -2.35 1.24
C ILE A 85 -18.72 -3.57 1.30
N ASN A 86 -19.25 -4.77 1.09
CA ASN A 86 -18.47 -6.01 1.13
C ASN A 86 -17.35 -5.99 0.06
N LYS A 87 -17.66 -5.54 -1.16
CA LYS A 87 -16.66 -5.41 -2.24
C LYS A 87 -15.55 -4.44 -1.87
N LYS A 88 -15.89 -3.28 -1.29
CA LYS A 88 -14.90 -2.28 -0.85
C LYS A 88 -14.02 -2.78 0.28
N GLN A 89 -14.61 -3.44 1.28
CA GLN A 89 -13.84 -4.04 2.36
C GLN A 89 -12.83 -5.08 1.84
N ALA A 90 -13.25 -5.94 0.91
CA ALA A 90 -12.36 -6.91 0.27
C ALA A 90 -11.25 -6.23 -0.55
N ARG A 91 -11.59 -5.14 -1.27
CA ARG A 91 -10.62 -4.34 -2.02
C ARG A 91 -9.58 -3.69 -1.11
N ILE A 92 -10.02 -3.04 -0.02
CA ILE A 92 -9.14 -2.44 0.99
C ILE A 92 -8.22 -3.50 1.61
N ALA A 93 -8.74 -4.67 1.96
CA ALA A 93 -7.94 -5.77 2.51
C ALA A 93 -6.83 -6.21 1.53
N THR A 94 -7.16 -6.30 0.24
CA THR A 94 -6.19 -6.63 -0.81
C THR A 94 -5.12 -5.54 -0.95
N LEU A 95 -5.53 -4.27 -1.03
CA LEU A 95 -4.60 -3.14 -1.11
C LEU A 95 -3.66 -3.07 0.10
N ARG A 96 -4.17 -3.30 1.31
CA ARG A 96 -3.35 -3.34 2.54
C ARG A 96 -2.34 -4.48 2.51
N LYS A 97 -2.74 -5.66 2.01
CA LYS A 97 -1.83 -6.80 1.85
C LYS A 97 -0.69 -6.45 0.87
N ASP A 98 -1.01 -5.82 -0.24
CA ASP A 98 0.01 -5.44 -1.23
C ASP A 98 0.91 -4.30 -0.73
N LEU A 99 0.35 -3.33 0.00
CA LEU A 99 1.14 -2.30 0.67
C LEU A 99 2.13 -2.92 1.66
N GLY A 100 1.70 -3.87 2.48
CA GLY A 100 2.56 -4.57 3.43
C GLY A 100 3.72 -5.30 2.75
N LYS A 101 3.49 -5.93 1.59
CA LYS A 101 4.57 -6.54 0.80
C LYS A 101 5.59 -5.52 0.33
N ILE A 102 5.14 -4.39 -0.23
CA ILE A 102 6.04 -3.33 -0.72
C ILE A 102 6.83 -2.72 0.43
N GLN A 103 6.18 -2.44 1.56
CA GLN A 103 6.85 -1.91 2.75
C GLN A 103 7.91 -2.87 3.29
N PHE A 104 7.62 -4.18 3.29
CA PHE A 104 8.60 -5.21 3.67
C PHE A 104 9.80 -5.23 2.71
N GLN A 105 9.56 -5.19 1.41
CA GLN A 105 10.63 -5.14 0.40
C GLN A 105 11.48 -3.86 0.52
N LEU A 106 10.85 -2.72 0.78
CA LEU A 106 11.54 -1.46 1.04
C LEU A 106 12.43 -1.57 2.28
N ALA A 107 11.91 -2.12 3.38
CA ALA A 107 12.67 -2.31 4.61
C ALA A 107 13.91 -3.18 4.39
N GLN A 108 13.77 -4.30 3.66
CA GLN A 108 14.90 -5.16 3.31
C GLN A 108 15.96 -4.40 2.50
N ARG A 109 15.54 -3.67 1.46
CA ARG A 109 16.49 -2.91 0.63
C ARG A 109 17.18 -1.80 1.40
N TYR A 110 16.46 -1.10 2.27
CA TYR A 110 17.07 -0.09 3.13
C TYR A 110 18.09 -0.68 4.08
N SER A 111 17.79 -1.84 4.69
CA SER A 111 18.76 -2.57 5.52
C SER A 111 20.02 -2.92 4.73
N SER A 112 19.88 -3.55 3.56
CA SER A 112 21.03 -3.93 2.72
C SER A 112 21.88 -2.72 2.29
N ILE A 113 21.25 -1.58 2.00
CA ILE A 113 21.96 -0.33 1.67
C ILE A 113 22.75 0.16 2.90
N ILE A 114 22.15 0.17 4.08
CA ILE A 114 22.82 0.58 5.33
C ILE A 114 24.00 -0.34 5.65
N ASP A 115 23.80 -1.65 5.57
CA ASP A 115 24.85 -2.65 5.84
C ASP A 115 26.03 -2.48 4.87
N SER A 116 25.74 -2.27 3.59
CA SER A 116 26.76 -1.98 2.56
C SER A 116 27.53 -0.69 2.87
N LEU A 117 26.85 0.37 3.29
CA LEU A 117 27.48 1.64 3.65
C LEU A 117 28.38 1.49 4.89
N GLN A 118 27.93 0.76 5.92
CA GLN A 118 28.72 0.48 7.11
C GLN A 118 29.95 -0.38 6.80
N GLN A 119 29.84 -1.34 5.88
CA GLN A 119 30.97 -2.15 5.45
C GLN A 119 32.01 -1.30 4.72
N VAL A 120 31.57 -0.40 3.84
CA VAL A 120 32.45 0.57 3.16
C VAL A 120 33.15 1.47 4.19
N GLU A 121 32.44 1.99 5.18
CA GLU A 121 33.02 2.79 6.27
C GLU A 121 34.07 2.01 7.08
N LYS A 122 33.74 0.81 7.54
CA LYS A 122 34.63 -0.06 8.34
C LYS A 122 35.87 -0.52 7.56
N SER A 123 35.75 -0.67 6.25
CA SER A 123 36.87 -1.07 5.37
C SER A 123 37.87 0.05 5.07
N GLY A 124 37.61 1.28 5.55
CA GLY A 124 38.54 2.42 5.58
C GLY A 124 39.42 2.57 4.34
N SER A 125 38.96 3.29 3.30
CA SER A 125 39.83 3.83 2.23
C SER A 125 40.78 2.83 1.50
N GLY A 126 40.58 1.51 1.63
CA GLY A 126 41.61 0.54 1.24
C GLY A 126 41.06 -0.81 0.79
N LYS A 127 40.74 -0.92 -0.50
CA LYS A 127 40.57 -2.19 -1.24
C LYS A 127 39.47 -3.15 -0.72
N ILE A 128 38.20 -2.76 -0.79
CA ILE A 128 37.15 -3.78 -0.94
C ILE A 128 37.27 -4.36 -2.36
N LYS A 129 37.47 -5.68 -2.49
CA LYS A 129 37.36 -6.37 -3.77
C LYS A 129 35.87 -6.51 -4.10
N GLN A 130 35.50 -5.89 -5.20
CA GLN A 130 34.16 -5.82 -5.82
C GLN A 130 33.37 -7.14 -5.93
N ALA A 131 34.01 -8.29 -5.74
CA ALA A 131 33.38 -9.60 -5.81
C ALA A 131 32.49 -9.90 -4.58
N ASP A 132 32.82 -9.34 -3.41
CA ASP A 132 32.14 -9.69 -2.15
C ASP A 132 30.78 -8.97 -2.02
N LEU A 133 30.63 -7.77 -2.60
CA LEU A 133 29.38 -6.98 -2.56
C LEU A 133 28.29 -7.51 -3.50
N ASN A 134 28.65 -8.27 -4.54
CA ASN A 134 27.70 -8.77 -5.53
C ASN A 134 27.07 -10.12 -5.17
N GLN A 135 27.60 -10.83 -4.17
CA GLN A 135 27.08 -12.15 -3.78
C GLN A 135 26.03 -12.11 -2.66
N GLU A 136 25.92 -11.03 -1.89
CA GLU A 136 24.93 -10.91 -0.80
C GLU A 136 23.61 -10.23 -1.23
N ILE A 137 23.47 -9.78 -2.48
CA ILE A 137 22.32 -9.01 -2.99
C ILE A 137 21.59 -9.72 -4.14
N ILE A 138 21.63 -11.06 -4.20
CA ILE A 138 20.74 -11.87 -5.07
C ILE A 138 19.78 -12.69 -4.21
#